data_AF-A0A645I5L5-F1
#
_entry.id   AF-A0A645I5L5-F1
#
_cell.length_a   1.000
_cell.length_b   1.000
_cell.length_c   1.000
_cell.angle_alpha   90.00
_cell.angle_beta   90.00
_cell.angle_gamma   90.00
#
_symmetry.space_group_name_H-M   'P 1'
#
loop_
_entity.id
_entity.type
_entity.pdbx_description
1 polymer ?
#
loop_
_entity_poly.entity_id
_entity_poly.type
_entity_poly.pdbx_seq_one_letter_code
_entity_poly.pdbx_strand_id
1 'polypeptide(L)' 'MISDRTRFAYLTDFYVEEEYRGAGIAQEMIDRVLGAPELSDVYQWLLITKDAHGLYRKKGFVPTKRPQDLMEIRRPRPER' A
#
# COMPACT_ATOMS: atom_id res chain seq x y z
N MET A 1 0.21 6.81 4.38
CA MET A 1 0.62 6.92 2.95
C MET A 1 1.53 8.12 2.77
N ILE A 2 2.50 8.03 1.87
CA ILE A 2 3.40 9.13 1.48
C ILE A 2 3.32 9.27 -0.05
N SER A 3 3.22 10.49 -0.59
CA SER A 3 3.14 10.72 -2.03
C SER A 3 3.66 12.11 -2.41
N ASP A 4 4.20 12.22 -3.63
CA ASP A 4 4.51 13.50 -4.30
C ASP A 4 3.34 14.05 -5.14
N ARG A 5 2.19 13.35 -5.11
CA ARG A 5 0.93 13.65 -5.82
C ARG A 5 1.00 13.74 -7.34
N THR A 6 2.13 13.39 -7.95
CA THR A 6 2.34 13.59 -9.39
C THR A 6 2.91 12.36 -10.09
N ARG A 7 3.70 11.55 -9.38
CA ARG A 7 4.39 10.39 -9.95
C ARG A 7 4.19 9.15 -9.10
N PHE A 8 4.29 9.33 -7.78
CA PHE A 8 4.59 8.25 -6.87
C PHE A 8 3.75 8.31 -5.59
N ALA A 9 3.32 7.14 -5.11
CA ALA A 9 2.78 6.96 -3.78
C ALA A 9 3.25 5.65 -3.13
N TYR A 10 3.50 5.70 -1.82
CA TYR A 10 3.80 4.56 -0.97
C TYR A 10 2.66 4.35 0.04
N LEU A 11 1.94 3.24 -0.10
CA LEU A 11 0.92 2.80 0.84
C LEU A 11 1.60 2.14 2.05
N THR A 12 1.29 2.65 3.23
CA THR A 12 1.82 2.17 4.52
C THR A 12 0.79 2.40 5.61
N ASP A 13 0.89 1.60 6.67
CA ASP A 13 0.13 1.73 7.93
C ASP A 13 -1.39 1.61 7.79
N PHE A 14 -1.85 0.84 6.81
CA PHE A 14 -3.26 0.43 6.76
C PHE A 14 -3.50 -0.64 7.82
N TYR A 15 -4.37 -0.32 8.78
CA TYR A 15 -4.76 -1.20 9.86
C TYR A 15 -6.26 -1.11 10.07
N VAL A 16 -6.87 -2.26 10.32
CA VAL A 16 -8.27 -2.37 10.73
C VAL A 16 -8.26 -3.10 12.06
N GLU A 17 -8.94 -2.51 13.04
CA GLU A 17 -9.11 -3.11 14.36
C GLU A 17 -9.74 -4.50 14.23
N GLU A 18 -9.28 -5.42 15.08
CA GLU A 18 -9.55 -6.85 14.93
C GLU A 18 -11.05 -7.16 14.87
N GLU A 19 -11.83 -6.51 15.72
CA GLU A 19 -13.30 -6.64 15.81
C GLU A 19 -14.03 -6.26 14.52
N TYR A 20 -13.41 -5.45 13.66
CA TYR A 20 -14.01 -4.95 12.42
C TYR A 20 -13.42 -5.59 11.15
N ARG A 21 -12.54 -6.59 11.30
CA ARG A 21 -11.99 -7.32 10.15
C ARG A 21 -13.06 -8.17 9.48
N GLY A 22 -12.85 -8.47 8.19
CA GLY A 22 -13.80 -9.25 7.38
C GLY A 22 -14.99 -8.45 6.84
N ALA A 23 -15.23 -7.23 7.34
CA ALA A 23 -16.33 -6.36 6.91
C ALA A 23 -16.06 -5.57 5.61
N GLY A 24 -14.92 -5.78 4.93
CA GLY A 24 -14.59 -5.06 3.69
C GLY A 24 -13.95 -3.68 3.89
N ILE A 25 -13.72 -3.24 5.12
CA ILE A 25 -13.24 -1.88 5.45
C ILE A 25 -11.89 -1.58 4.79
N ALA A 26 -10.93 -2.50 4.86
CA ALA A 26 -9.61 -2.29 4.26
C ALA A 26 -9.70 -2.11 2.74
N GLN A 27 -10.60 -2.86 2.08
CA GLN A 27 -10.86 -2.75 0.65
C GLN A 27 -11.39 -1.36 0.31
N GLU A 28 -12.36 -0.86 1.07
CA GLU A 28 -12.96 0.45 0.86
C GLU A 28 -11.95 1.59 1.12
N MET A 29 -11.15 1.48 2.17
CA MET A 29 -10.09 2.45 2.46
C MET A 29 -9.10 2.54 1.29
N ILE A 30 -8.69 1.39 0.72
CA ILE A 30 -7.77 1.36 -0.42
C ILE A 30 -8.44 1.97 -1.66
N ASP A 31 -9.71 1.64 -1.93
CA ASP A 31 -10.44 2.21 -3.08
C ASP A 31 -10.53 3.73 -3.01
N ARG A 32 -10.84 4.27 -1.82
CA ARG A 32 -10.90 5.72 -1.60
C ARG A 32 -9.55 6.39 -1.86
N VAL A 33 -8.45 5.77 -1.43
CA VAL A 33 -7.10 6.31 -1.64
C VAL A 33 -6.68 6.22 -3.10
N LEU A 34 -6.92 5.09 -3.77
CA LEU A 34 -6.58 4.93 -5.19
C LEU A 34 -7.45 5.81 -6.12
N GLY A 35 -8.68 6.12 -5.70
CA GLY A 35 -9.63 6.96 -6.45
C GLY A 35 -9.59 8.45 -6.07
N ALA A 36 -8.68 8.87 -5.19
CA ALA A 36 -8.57 10.25 -4.74
C ALA A 36 -8.22 11.18 -5.93
N PRO A 37 -9.02 12.22 -6.23
CA PRO A 37 -8.78 13.10 -7.39
C PRO A 37 -7.41 13.78 -7.37
N GLU A 38 -6.89 14.12 -6.19
CA GLU A 38 -5.57 14.73 -6.02
C GLU A 38 -4.40 13.79 -6.30
N LEU A 39 -4.68 12.51 -6.59
CA LEU A 39 -3.70 11.49 -6.94
C LEU A 39 -3.92 10.95 -8.37
N SER A 40 -4.72 11.64 -9.19
CA SER A 40 -5.05 11.21 -10.57
C SER A 40 -3.82 10.96 -11.44
N ASP A 41 -2.76 11.73 -11.20
CA ASP A 41 -1.52 11.67 -11.99
C ASP A 41 -0.53 10.65 -11.42
N VAL A 42 -0.78 10.10 -10.22
CA VAL A 42 0.09 9.10 -9.61
C VAL A 42 -0.05 7.77 -10.35
N TYR A 43 1.00 7.42 -11.09
CA TYR A 43 1.04 6.18 -11.88
C TYR A 43 1.91 5.09 -11.26
N GLN A 44 2.70 5.39 -10.22
CA GLN A 44 3.52 4.42 -9.51
C GLN A 44 3.10 4.28 -8.05
N TRP A 45 2.47 3.15 -7.73
CA TRP A 45 2.04 2.81 -6.37
C TRP A 45 2.90 1.67 -5.82
N LEU A 46 3.51 1.87 -4.65
CA LEU A 46 4.30 0.86 -3.96
C LEU A 46 3.74 0.55 -2.58
N LEU A 47 3.95 -0.68 -2.13
CA LEU A 47 3.67 -1.14 -0.77
C LEU A 47 4.58 -2.31 -0.41
N ILE A 48 4.69 -2.58 0.88
CA ILE A 48 5.27 -3.82 1.40
C ILE A 48 4.19 -4.51 2.22
N THR A 49 3.94 -5.79 1.93
CA THR A 49 2.95 -6.60 2.66
C THR A 49 3.53 -7.96 3.01
N LYS A 50 3.20 -8.48 4.20
CA LYS A 50 3.65 -9.79 4.67
C LYS A 50 2.63 -10.90 4.34
N ASP A 51 1.34 -10.61 4.50
CA ASP A 51 0.26 -11.60 4.50
C ASP A 51 -0.97 -11.14 3.69
N ALA A 52 -1.21 -9.84 3.54
CA ALA A 52 -2.36 -9.29 2.82
C ALA A 52 -2.21 -9.23 1.28
N HIS A 53 -1.35 -10.07 0.68
CA HIS A 53 -1.11 -10.08 -0.77
C HIS A 53 -2.40 -10.25 -1.59
N GLY A 54 -3.31 -11.13 -1.15
CA GLY A 54 -4.58 -11.38 -1.84
C GLY A 54 -5.51 -10.16 -1.86
N LEU A 55 -5.48 -9.34 -0.81
CA LEU A 55 -6.21 -8.07 -0.75
C LEU A 55 -5.68 -7.10 -1.81
N TYR A 56 -4.37 -6.86 -1.83
CA TYR A 56 -3.77 -5.88 -2.74
C TYR A 56 -3.85 -6.31 -4.20
N ARG A 57 -3.75 -7.62 -4.50
CA ARG A 57 -3.96 -8.13 -5.88
C ARG A 57 -5.34 -7.81 -6.43
N LYS A 58 -6.39 -7.86 -5.60
CA LYS A 58 -7.76 -7.46 -6.00
C LYS A 58 -7.88 -5.97 -6.34
N LYS A 59 -6.92 -5.16 -5.89
CA LYS A 59 -6.83 -3.71 -6.15
C LYS A 59 -5.84 -3.36 -7.26
N GLY A 60 -5.39 -4.36 -8.04
CA GLY A 60 -4.49 -4.14 -9.17
C GLY A 60 -3.00 -4.12 -8.82
N PHE A 61 -2.62 -4.28 -7.55
CA PHE A 61 -1.22 -4.43 -7.19
C PHE A 61 -0.67 -5.77 -7.69
N VAL A 62 0.52 -5.71 -8.26
CA VAL A 62 1.29 -6.88 -8.69
C VAL A 62 2.66 -6.84 -8.03
N PRO A 63 3.35 -7.99 -7.86
CA PRO A 63 4.78 -7.97 -7.55
C PRO A 63 5.50 -7.05 -8.53
N THR A 64 6.43 -6.23 -8.04
CA THR A 64 7.16 -5.31 -8.91
C THR A 64 7.82 -6.08 -10.05
N LYS A 65 7.69 -5.58 -11.29
CA LYS A 65 8.38 -6.14 -12.46
C LYS A 65 9.87 -5.82 -12.46
N ARG A 66 10.31 -4.92 -11.57
CA ARG A 66 11.67 -4.42 -11.46
C ARG A 66 12.19 -4.63 -10.03
N PRO A 67 12.30 -5.88 -9.54
CA PRO A 67 12.69 -6.15 -8.15
C PRO A 67 14.16 -5.75 -7.88
N GLN A 68 15.02 -5.81 -8.89
CA GLN A 68 16.44 -5.45 -8.80
C GLN A 68 16.66 -3.94 -8.54
N ASP A 69 15.66 -3.10 -8.83
CA ASP A 69 15.77 -1.65 -8.66
C ASP A 69 15.40 -1.21 -7.24
N LEU A 70 14.81 -2.11 -6.45
CA LEU A 70 14.44 -1.81 -5.07
C LEU A 70 15.66 -2.01 -4.16
N MET A 71 16.03 -0.94 -3.46
CA MET A 71 17.07 -0.96 -2.44
C MET A 71 16.45 -0.54 -1.10
N GLU A 72 16.89 -1.15 -0.01
CA GLU A 72 16.45 -0.78 1.34
C GLU A 72 17.60 -0.80 2.35
N ILE A 73 17.50 0.07 3.37
CA ILE A 73 18.27 -0.07 4.60
C ILE A 73 17.30 -0.59 5.66
N ARG A 74 17.44 -1.87 6.03
CA ARG A 74 16.62 -2.49 7.06
C ARG A 74 17.48 -2.77 8.30
N ARG A 75 17.20 -2.05 9.38
CA ARG A 75 17.75 -2.34 10.71
C ARG A 75 16.78 -3.22 11.50
N PRO A 76 17.25 -3.97 12.52
CA PRO A 76 16.36 -4.62 13.46
C PRO A 76 15.33 -3.63 14.03
N ARG A 77 14.10 -4.08 14.24
CA ARG A 77 13.08 -3.26 14.87
C ARG A 77 13.53 -2.96 16.30
N PRO A 78 13.59 -1.69 16.74
CA PRO A 78 13.87 -1.36 18.13
C PRO A 78 12.85 -2.03 19.06
N GLU A 79 13.28 -2.39 20.25
CA GLU A 79 12.37 -2.81 21.32
C GLU A 79 11.38 -1.65 21.60
N ARG A 80 10.10 -1.98 21.70
CA ARG A 80 9.01 -1.02 21.96
C ARG A 80 8.38 -1.34 23.30
#